data_AF-A0A9P7ESB1-F1
#
_entry.id   AF-A0A9P7ESB1-F1
#
_cell.length_a   1.000
_cell.length_b   1.000
_cell.length_c   1.000
_cell.angle_alpha   90.00
_cell.angle_beta   90.00
_cell.angle_gamma   90.00
#
_symmetry.space_group_name_H-M   'P 1'
#
loop_
_entity.id
_entity.type
_entity.pdbx_description
1 polymer ?
#
loop_
_entity_poly.entity_id
_entity_poly.type
_entity_poly.pdbx_seq_one_letter_code
_entity_poly.pdbx_strand_id
1 'polypeptide(L)'
;MWLWLILIVIGWLLLSPKCDSNAYKLRTTDICRGVGALPASSRRALAITATGNDVMSPDELFTPPVFNYSRSLRWASTAETVYMVFKEDLEASEKVHLPVCGSDGDGSGINDPTDHIESIPYIDTMQDIHDKGQRGSLQYFLLYCTEPDGVQSQCSHWAPGVFTRMFIASCTSLALQWGTIGAAFMVGWFTPTTKLGCRSLGYLLYGVISTLVWMMLLISSILAHSAAADPRRASLSTRVALAFSHIMRWTGKLFAILNFFLVIMASVLQYSSFYDRCFCNSSVFGRGGAAYIVILETAAQAAQAKNAWIAALVLACTSAAAFLGILGLLLDTLPSLPS
;
A
#
# COMPACT_ATOMS: atom_id res chain seq x y z
N MET A 1 8.57 8.50 -26.31
CA MET A 1 9.21 7.26 -25.81
C MET A 1 8.85 6.96 -24.35
N TRP A 2 8.68 7.96 -23.47
CA TRP A 2 8.44 7.71 -22.03
C TRP A 2 7.00 7.99 -21.56
N LEU A 3 6.00 7.83 -22.45
CA LEU A 3 4.59 8.15 -22.13
C LEU A 3 4.02 7.30 -20.99
N TRP A 4 4.59 6.13 -20.71
CA TRP A 4 4.18 5.28 -19.58
C TRP A 4 4.48 5.94 -18.21
N LEU A 5 5.43 6.88 -18.13
CA LEU A 5 5.61 7.70 -16.92
C LEU A 5 4.35 8.51 -16.60
N ILE A 6 3.58 8.92 -17.61
CA ILE A 6 2.31 9.63 -17.41
C ILE A 6 1.31 8.73 -16.70
N LEU A 7 1.18 7.47 -17.11
CA LEU A 7 0.26 6.52 -16.46
C LEU A 7 0.64 6.25 -15.00
N ILE A 8 1.94 6.18 -14.73
CA ILE A 8 2.45 6.09 -13.36
C ILE A 8 2.05 7.35 -12.57
N VAL A 9 2.33 8.54 -13.09
CA VAL A 9 1.97 9.81 -12.45
C VAL A 9 0.45 9.92 -12.23
N ILE A 10 -0.37 9.51 -13.18
CA ILE A 10 -1.84 9.47 -13.04
C ILE A 10 -2.21 8.52 -11.89
N GLY A 11 -1.67 7.30 -11.87
CA GLY A 11 -1.92 6.35 -10.78
C GLY A 11 -1.53 6.94 -9.42
N TRP A 12 -0.40 7.64 -9.34
CA TRP A 12 -0.01 8.37 -8.13
C TRP A 12 -0.99 9.47 -7.74
N LEU A 13 -1.42 10.31 -8.69
CA LEU A 13 -2.35 11.41 -8.40
C LEU A 13 -3.71 10.91 -7.95
N LEU A 14 -4.12 9.72 -8.41
CA LEU A 14 -5.38 9.09 -8.02
C LEU A 14 -5.28 8.37 -6.66
N LEU A 15 -4.16 7.69 -6.37
CA LEU A 15 -3.96 6.93 -5.14
C LEU A 15 -3.43 7.76 -3.96
N SER A 16 -2.77 8.88 -4.23
CA SER A 16 -2.21 9.70 -3.15
C SER A 16 -3.36 10.26 -2.33
N PRO A 17 -3.34 10.07 -1.00
CA PRO A 17 -4.34 10.68 -0.14
C PRO A 17 -4.27 12.18 -0.37
N LYS A 18 -5.33 12.75 -0.96
CA LYS A 18 -5.48 14.20 -1.04
C LYS A 18 -5.61 14.65 0.40
N CYS A 19 -4.65 15.44 0.87
CA CYS A 19 -4.77 16.13 2.15
C CYS A 19 -5.89 17.18 2.03
N ASP A 20 -7.14 16.74 2.02
CA ASP A 20 -8.27 17.65 2.11
C ASP A 20 -8.41 18.08 3.56
N SER A 21 -8.02 19.34 3.82
CA SER A 21 -8.05 19.96 5.15
C SER A 21 -9.42 19.96 5.81
N ASN A 22 -10.47 19.77 5.01
CA ASN A 22 -11.85 19.76 5.48
C ASN A 22 -12.34 18.37 5.92
N ALA A 23 -11.76 17.28 5.40
CA ALA A 23 -12.17 15.92 5.77
C ALA A 23 -11.83 15.56 7.23
N TYR A 24 -10.79 16.19 7.80
CA TYR A 24 -10.42 15.97 9.21
C TYR A 24 -11.35 16.71 10.18
N LYS A 25 -12.12 17.70 9.72
CA LYS A 25 -13.05 18.45 10.56
C LYS A 25 -14.40 17.75 10.72
N LEU A 26 -14.80 16.91 9.78
CA LEU A 26 -16.18 16.38 9.75
C LEU A 26 -16.36 15.08 10.54
N ARG A 27 -15.30 14.30 10.80
CA ARG A 27 -15.46 12.94 11.38
C ARG A 27 -15.35 12.84 12.90
N THR A 28 -14.84 13.87 13.57
CA THR A 28 -14.86 13.93 15.05
C THR A 28 -16.18 14.46 15.60
N THR A 29 -16.98 15.15 14.79
CA THR A 29 -18.27 15.74 15.23
C THR A 29 -19.46 14.80 15.05
N ASP A 30 -19.46 13.93 14.03
CA ASP A 30 -20.65 13.13 13.71
C ASP A 30 -20.70 11.74 14.39
N ILE A 31 -19.56 11.21 14.87
CA ILE A 31 -19.57 10.02 15.74
C ILE A 31 -20.11 10.37 17.14
N CYS A 32 -20.05 11.64 17.53
CA CYS A 32 -20.55 12.14 18.82
C CYS A 32 -21.99 12.69 18.79
N ARG A 33 -22.71 12.60 17.65
CA ARG A 33 -24.10 13.12 17.57
C ARG A 33 -25.18 12.10 17.92
N GLY A 34 -24.84 10.82 18.04
CA GLY A 34 -25.77 9.78 18.49
C GLY A 34 -25.78 9.52 20.00
N VAL A 35 -24.84 10.10 20.74
CA VAL A 35 -24.75 9.94 22.20
C VAL A 35 -24.86 11.33 22.79
N GLY A 36 -25.90 11.56 23.61
CA GLY A 36 -26.14 12.82 24.30
C GLY A 36 -24.86 13.39 24.91
N ALA A 37 -24.71 14.71 24.82
CA ALA A 37 -23.51 15.45 25.17
C ALA A 37 -22.97 15.07 26.57
N LEU A 38 -22.03 14.12 26.59
CA LEU A 38 -21.19 13.86 27.75
C LEU A 38 -20.18 15.03 27.88
N PRO A 39 -19.89 15.50 29.11
CA PRO A 39 -18.93 16.57 29.33
C PRO A 39 -17.59 16.15 28.71
N ALA A 40 -17.01 17.07 27.94
CA ALA A 40 -15.80 16.86 27.16
C ALA A 40 -14.67 16.25 28.02
N SER A 41 -14.53 14.92 27.95
CA SER A 41 -13.35 14.23 28.41
C SER A 41 -12.19 14.71 27.53
N SER A 42 -11.22 15.37 28.14
CA SER A 42 -10.00 15.87 27.49
C SER A 42 -9.04 14.75 27.07
N ARG A 43 -9.41 13.47 27.26
CA ARG A 43 -8.60 12.32 26.86
C ARG A 43 -8.95 11.91 25.44
N ARG A 44 -7.99 12.14 24.52
CA ARG A 44 -8.02 11.55 23.18
C ARG A 44 -8.11 10.01 23.30
N ALA A 45 -9.12 9.41 22.68
CA ALA A 45 -9.26 7.95 22.57
C ALA A 45 -8.12 7.32 21.74
N LEU A 46 -7.48 8.09 20.87
CA LEU A 46 -6.32 7.65 20.09
C LEU A 46 -5.23 8.72 20.14
N ALA A 47 -4.11 8.42 20.79
CA ALA A 47 -2.91 9.27 20.78
C ALA A 47 -1.87 8.65 19.85
N ILE A 48 -1.69 9.26 18.66
CA ILE A 48 -0.62 8.90 17.75
C ILE A 48 0.68 9.51 18.30
N THR A 49 1.40 8.77 19.13
CA THR A 49 2.75 9.14 19.57
C THR A 49 3.75 8.63 18.54
N ALA A 50 4.13 9.49 17.60
CA ALA A 50 5.27 9.21 16.73
C ALA A 50 6.57 9.45 17.52
N THR A 51 7.07 8.43 18.21
CA THR A 51 8.39 8.49 18.83
C THR A 51 9.45 8.36 17.75
N GLY A 52 10.41 9.30 17.66
CA GLY A 52 11.48 9.28 16.65
C GLY A 52 12.36 8.03 16.65
N ASN A 53 12.33 7.25 17.74
CA ASN A 53 13.03 5.97 17.89
C ASN A 53 12.29 4.79 17.25
N ASP A 54 11.03 4.96 16.83
CA ASP A 54 10.26 3.88 16.21
C ASP A 54 10.57 3.69 14.73
N VAL A 55 11.34 4.58 14.10
CA VAL A 55 11.59 4.55 12.66
C VAL A 55 12.47 3.35 12.26
N MET A 56 11.93 2.39 11.50
CA MET A 56 12.66 1.19 11.03
C MET A 56 13.78 1.54 10.05
N SER A 57 13.53 2.61 9.32
CA SER A 57 14.16 2.92 8.06
C SER A 57 14.16 4.43 7.94
N PRO A 58 15.32 5.07 7.73
CA PRO A 58 15.38 6.51 7.49
C PRO A 58 14.44 6.95 6.35
N ASP A 59 14.15 6.04 5.42
CA ASP A 59 13.25 6.29 4.29
C ASP A 59 11.80 6.54 4.69
N GLU A 60 11.37 6.05 5.86
CA GLU A 60 10.03 6.31 6.37
C GLU A 60 9.83 7.78 6.74
N LEU A 61 10.90 8.57 6.87
CA LEU A 61 10.83 10.01 7.16
C LEU A 61 10.77 10.87 5.90
N PHE A 62 11.11 10.32 4.73
CA PHE A 62 11.14 11.10 3.50
C PHE A 62 9.77 11.17 2.82
N THR A 63 9.55 12.21 2.03
CA THR A 63 8.24 12.55 1.45
C THR A 63 7.73 11.42 0.53
N PRO A 64 6.45 11.02 0.62
CA PRO A 64 5.85 10.19 -0.43
C PRO A 64 5.94 10.95 -1.77
N PRO A 65 5.91 10.29 -2.93
CA PRO A 65 5.55 8.88 -3.14
C PRO A 65 6.72 7.88 -3.14
N VAL A 66 7.94 8.35 -3.45
CA VAL A 66 9.10 7.50 -3.77
C VAL A 66 9.47 6.55 -2.63
N PHE A 67 9.27 6.98 -1.38
CA PHE A 67 9.65 6.21 -0.20
C PHE A 67 8.52 5.36 0.40
N ASN A 68 7.34 5.28 -0.25
CA ASN A 68 6.20 4.50 0.24
C ASN A 68 6.51 3.01 0.42
N TYR A 69 7.46 2.47 -0.34
CA TYR A 69 7.90 1.08 -0.20
C TYR A 69 8.35 0.75 1.23
N SER A 70 8.91 1.72 1.96
CA SER A 70 9.36 1.56 3.35
C SER A 70 8.22 1.64 4.38
N ARG A 71 7.13 2.34 4.06
CA ARG A 71 6.00 2.56 4.97
C ARG A 71 4.88 1.53 4.82
N SER A 72 4.71 0.96 3.63
CA SER A 72 3.55 0.14 3.26
C SER A 72 3.25 -1.01 4.24
N LEU A 73 4.28 -1.77 4.66
CA LEU A 73 4.12 -2.91 5.56
C LEU A 73 3.75 -2.47 6.98
N ARG A 74 4.42 -1.45 7.50
CA ARG A 74 4.10 -0.88 8.82
C ARG A 74 2.70 -0.28 8.84
N TRP A 75 2.36 0.50 7.82
CA TRP A 75 1.04 1.09 7.71
C TRP A 75 -0.05 0.02 7.68
N ALA A 76 0.14 -1.06 6.91
CA ALA A 76 -0.82 -2.17 6.86
C ALA A 76 -0.96 -2.86 8.22
N SER A 77 0.16 -3.14 8.90
CA SER A 77 0.18 -3.74 10.24
C SER A 77 -0.54 -2.85 11.26
N THR A 78 -0.22 -1.56 11.31
CA THR A 78 -0.88 -0.60 12.22
C THR A 78 -2.37 -0.44 11.92
N ALA A 79 -2.77 -0.36 10.64
CA ALA A 79 -4.18 -0.26 10.27
C ALA A 79 -4.98 -1.49 10.70
N GLU A 80 -4.38 -2.69 10.59
CA GLU A 80 -5.00 -3.93 11.06
C GLU A 80 -5.14 -3.94 12.59
N THR A 81 -4.10 -3.56 13.33
CA THR A 81 -4.18 -3.46 14.79
C THR A 81 -5.32 -2.53 15.22
N VAL A 82 -5.43 -1.37 14.59
CA VAL A 82 -6.52 -0.42 14.88
C VAL A 82 -7.89 -1.03 14.54
N TYR A 83 -8.02 -1.67 13.38
CA TYR A 83 -9.27 -2.34 12.99
C TYR A 83 -9.69 -3.42 13.99
N MET A 84 -8.75 -4.25 14.43
CA MET A 84 -9.02 -5.32 15.40
C MET A 84 -9.47 -4.76 16.76
N VAL A 85 -8.80 -3.72 17.27
CA VAL A 85 -9.21 -3.06 18.53
C VAL A 85 -10.64 -2.52 18.42
N PHE A 86 -10.96 -1.80 17.34
CA PHE A 86 -12.32 -1.28 17.15
C PHE A 86 -13.35 -2.40 16.99
N LYS A 87 -13.00 -3.49 16.31
CA LYS A 87 -13.88 -4.64 16.13
C LYS A 87 -14.18 -5.32 17.46
N GLU A 88 -13.16 -5.54 18.28
CA GLU A 88 -13.31 -6.13 19.61
C GLU A 88 -14.16 -5.24 20.52
N ASP A 89 -13.95 -3.92 20.50
CA ASP A 89 -14.77 -2.96 21.25
C ASP A 89 -16.25 -2.97 20.80
N LEU A 90 -16.50 -3.05 19.49
CA LEU A 90 -17.87 -3.13 18.95
C LEU A 90 -18.56 -4.44 19.36
N GLU A 91 -17.87 -5.58 19.22
CA GLU A 91 -18.39 -6.89 19.61
C GLU A 91 -18.59 -7.00 21.14
N ALA A 92 -17.73 -6.37 21.94
CA ALA A 92 -17.88 -6.30 23.39
C ALA A 92 -19.05 -5.40 23.80
N SER A 93 -19.22 -4.25 23.13
CA SER A 93 -20.37 -3.37 23.35
C SER A 93 -21.69 -4.05 23.01
N GLU A 94 -21.74 -4.82 21.91
CA GLU A 94 -22.90 -5.62 21.52
C GLU A 94 -23.23 -6.72 22.54
N LYS A 95 -22.20 -7.39 23.09
CA LYS A 95 -22.36 -8.42 24.14
C LYS A 95 -22.80 -7.84 25.49
N VAL A 96 -22.42 -6.60 25.82
CA VAL A 96 -22.87 -5.89 27.04
C VAL A 96 -24.32 -5.40 26.90
N HIS A 97 -24.86 -5.30 25.68
CA HIS A 97 -26.28 -5.01 25.45
C HIS A 97 -27.20 -6.25 25.54
N LEU A 98 -26.70 -7.41 25.99
CA LEU A 98 -27.58 -8.47 26.49
C LEU A 98 -28.27 -7.97 27.77
N PRO A 99 -29.62 -7.95 27.83
CA PRO A 99 -30.30 -7.62 29.06
C PRO A 99 -29.85 -8.65 30.09
N VAL A 100 -29.26 -8.17 31.18
CA VAL A 100 -29.16 -8.93 32.41
C VAL A 100 -30.60 -9.15 32.87
N CYS A 101 -31.25 -10.21 32.37
CA CYS A 101 -32.31 -10.85 33.12
C CYS A 101 -31.65 -11.31 34.41
N GLY A 102 -32.03 -10.66 35.52
CA GLY A 102 -31.53 -10.97 36.84
C GLY A 102 -31.68 -12.45 37.12
N SER A 103 -30.56 -13.10 37.43
CA SER A 103 -30.58 -14.24 38.33
C SER A 103 -30.58 -13.67 39.74
N ASP A 104 -31.76 -13.44 40.29
CA ASP A 104 -31.94 -13.57 41.73
C ASP A 104 -32.55 -14.93 41.97
N GLY A 105 -31.81 -15.75 42.71
CA GLY A 105 -32.28 -17.05 43.17
C GLY A 105 -33.48 -16.87 44.09
N ASP A 106 -34.51 -17.69 43.88
CA ASP A 106 -35.54 -17.88 44.90
C ASP A 106 -35.22 -19.14 45.70
N GLY A 107 -34.69 -18.88 46.90
CA GLY A 107 -34.76 -19.79 48.03
C GLY A 107 -36.18 -19.74 48.59
N SER A 108 -36.92 -20.83 48.42
CA SER A 108 -38.18 -21.09 49.10
C SER A 108 -38.10 -20.84 50.61
N GLY A 109 -38.90 -19.91 51.14
CA GLY A 109 -39.44 -20.03 52.49
C GLY A 109 -39.76 -18.76 53.29
N ILE A 110 -40.89 -18.11 52.97
CA ILE A 110 -41.99 -17.80 53.92
C ILE A 110 -41.73 -16.79 55.08
N ASN A 111 -42.25 -15.55 54.95
CA ASN A 111 -43.33 -14.92 55.77
C ASN A 111 -43.32 -13.38 55.79
N ASP A 112 -44.40 -12.77 55.27
CA ASP A 112 -45.01 -11.46 55.59
C ASP A 112 -44.17 -10.15 55.38
N PRO A 113 -44.75 -8.95 55.08
CA PRO A 113 -46.12 -8.52 55.34
C PRO A 113 -46.89 -7.77 54.21
N THR A 114 -48.19 -7.71 54.44
CA THR A 114 -49.24 -6.79 53.94
C THR A 114 -48.86 -5.46 53.27
N ASP A 115 -49.65 -5.17 52.23
CA ASP A 115 -50.17 -3.86 51.78
C ASP A 115 -49.17 -2.74 51.45
N HIS A 116 -48.92 -2.55 50.15
CA HIS A 116 -49.51 -1.43 49.40
C HIS A 116 -49.22 -1.63 47.89
N ILE A 117 -50.29 -1.85 47.13
CA ILE A 117 -50.26 -1.90 45.66
C ILE A 117 -50.12 -0.46 45.15
N GLU A 118 -48.91 -0.09 44.72
CA GLU A 118 -48.72 0.97 43.72
C GLU A 118 -48.33 0.29 42.40
N SER A 119 -49.25 0.37 41.45
CA SER A 119 -49.09 -0.02 40.05
C SER A 119 -47.91 0.73 39.43
N ILE A 120 -46.85 0.00 39.05
CA ILE A 120 -45.76 0.55 38.23
C ILE A 120 -46.27 0.77 36.80
N PRO A 121 -46.13 1.99 36.24
CA PRO A 121 -46.57 2.27 34.88
C PRO A 121 -45.61 1.64 33.86
N TYR A 122 -46.19 1.13 32.79
CA TYR A 122 -45.50 0.80 31.55
C TYR A 122 -44.72 2.02 31.06
N ILE A 123 -43.38 1.96 31.10
CA ILE A 123 -42.50 3.06 30.68
C ILE A 123 -42.42 3.07 29.14
N ASP A 124 -43.32 3.82 28.53
CA ASP A 124 -43.28 4.23 27.13
C ASP A 124 -42.62 5.61 27.02
N THR A 125 -41.31 5.70 27.29
CA THR A 125 -40.47 6.84 26.85
C THR A 125 -38.98 6.60 27.14
N MET A 126 -38.15 6.68 26.09
CA MET A 126 -36.67 6.64 26.09
C MET A 126 -36.02 7.87 26.78
N GLN A 127 -36.63 8.48 27.80
CA GLN A 127 -36.15 9.73 28.38
C GLN A 127 -35.54 9.58 29.78
N ASP A 128 -35.72 8.44 30.46
CA ASP A 128 -35.37 8.29 31.89
C ASP A 128 -34.20 7.31 32.19
N ILE A 129 -33.43 6.94 31.16
CA ILE A 129 -32.17 6.18 31.34
C ILE A 129 -31.01 7.12 31.74
N HIS A 130 -31.22 8.45 31.75
CA HIS A 130 -30.13 9.41 31.74
C HIS A 130 -29.49 9.74 33.12
N ASP A 131 -30.00 9.24 34.26
CA ASP A 131 -29.45 9.67 35.57
C ASP A 131 -28.92 8.55 36.49
N LYS A 132 -28.98 7.27 36.09
CA LYS A 132 -28.49 6.16 36.93
C LYS A 132 -27.42 5.25 36.32
N GLY A 133 -27.04 5.45 35.05
CA GLY A 133 -25.96 4.69 34.40
C GLY A 133 -24.53 5.19 34.68
N GLN A 134 -24.38 6.34 35.34
CA GLN A 134 -23.12 7.09 35.41
C GLN A 134 -22.28 6.81 36.66
N ARG A 135 -22.25 5.55 37.13
CA ARG A 135 -21.27 5.09 38.14
C ARG A 135 -20.83 3.65 37.89
N GLY A 136 -20.27 3.39 36.71
CA GLY A 136 -19.26 2.34 36.60
C GLY A 136 -18.07 2.78 37.46
N SER A 137 -17.72 2.00 38.50
CA SER A 137 -16.58 2.36 39.36
C SER A 137 -15.32 2.46 38.51
N LEU A 138 -14.41 3.37 38.85
CA LEU A 138 -13.08 3.51 38.21
C LEU A 138 -12.33 2.16 38.15
N GLN A 139 -12.68 1.25 39.07
CA GLN A 139 -12.18 -0.11 39.14
C GLN A 139 -12.66 -1.00 37.99
N TYR A 140 -13.90 -0.85 37.51
CA TYR A 140 -14.41 -1.57 36.33
C TYR A 140 -13.79 -1.04 35.03
N PHE A 141 -13.57 0.27 34.93
CA PHE A 141 -12.86 0.86 33.78
C PHE A 141 -11.39 0.44 33.77
N LEU A 142 -10.74 0.41 34.95
CA LEU A 142 -9.40 -0.14 35.09
C LEU A 142 -9.37 -1.64 34.79
N LEU A 143 -10.39 -2.42 35.17
CA LEU A 143 -10.47 -3.86 34.83
C LEU A 143 -10.63 -4.09 33.32
N TYR A 144 -11.36 -3.19 32.65
CA TYR A 144 -11.59 -3.23 31.20
C TYR A 144 -10.36 -2.74 30.41
N CYS A 145 -9.59 -1.80 30.98
CA CYS A 145 -8.33 -1.31 30.41
C CYS A 145 -7.08 -2.08 30.88
N THR A 146 -7.18 -2.94 31.90
CA THR A 146 -6.13 -3.90 32.23
C THR A 146 -6.22 -5.03 31.26
N GLU A 147 -5.29 -5.00 30.31
CA GLU A 147 -4.92 -6.11 29.45
C GLU A 147 -4.96 -7.42 30.27
N PRO A 148 -5.75 -8.44 29.88
CA PRO A 148 -5.67 -9.73 30.54
C PRO A 148 -4.25 -10.27 30.31
N ASP A 149 -3.45 -10.27 31.39
CA ASP A 149 -2.17 -10.95 31.51
C ASP A 149 -2.33 -12.41 31.08
N GLY A 150 -2.19 -12.69 29.78
CA GLY A 150 -2.30 -14.05 29.26
C GLY A 150 -2.91 -14.22 27.88
N VAL A 151 -3.61 -13.23 27.31
CA VAL A 151 -4.07 -13.29 25.92
C VAL A 151 -3.17 -12.41 25.05
N GLN A 152 -1.88 -12.75 25.03
CA GLN A 152 -1.04 -12.43 23.89
C GLN A 152 -1.50 -13.34 22.74
N SER A 153 -2.71 -13.10 22.23
CA SER A 153 -3.15 -13.68 20.96
C SER A 153 -2.02 -13.42 19.99
N GLN A 154 -1.48 -14.51 19.44
CA GLN A 154 -0.48 -14.48 18.38
C GLN A 154 -1.11 -13.87 17.13
N CYS A 155 -1.46 -12.59 17.17
CA CYS A 155 -1.77 -11.84 15.98
C CYS A 155 -0.49 -11.84 15.16
N SER A 156 -0.58 -12.40 13.95
CA SER A 156 0.54 -12.38 13.03
C SER A 156 1.01 -10.93 12.86
N HIS A 157 2.30 -10.69 13.04
CA HIS A 157 2.92 -9.38 12.83
C HIS A 157 2.58 -8.76 11.45
N TRP A 158 2.22 -9.61 10.50
CA TRP A 158 1.77 -9.25 9.17
C TRP A 158 0.25 -9.06 9.13
N ALA A 159 -0.19 -7.97 8.50
CA ALA A 159 -1.60 -7.76 8.20
C ALA A 159 -2.13 -8.85 7.24
N PRO A 160 -3.35 -9.35 7.45
CA PRO A 160 -3.98 -10.34 6.58
C PRO A 160 -3.99 -9.89 5.10
N GLY A 161 -3.51 -10.76 4.21
CA GLY A 161 -3.51 -10.50 2.77
C GLY A 161 -2.54 -9.42 2.28
N VAL A 162 -1.64 -8.88 3.13
CA VAL A 162 -0.67 -7.84 2.73
C VAL A 162 0.22 -8.31 1.58
N PHE A 163 0.71 -9.55 1.63
CA PHE A 163 1.54 -10.13 0.58
C PHE A 163 0.77 -10.34 -0.73
N THR A 164 -0.51 -10.73 -0.65
CA THR A 164 -1.37 -10.88 -1.84
C THR A 164 -1.58 -9.55 -2.53
N ARG A 165 -1.91 -8.49 -1.78
CA ARG A 165 -2.07 -7.12 -2.30
C ARG A 165 -0.76 -6.61 -2.92
N MET A 166 0.36 -6.82 -2.22
CA MET A 166 1.70 -6.44 -2.67
C MET A 166 2.11 -7.18 -3.94
N PHE A 167 1.80 -8.48 -4.04
CA PHE A 167 2.04 -9.30 -5.23
C PHE A 167 1.23 -8.81 -6.42
N ILE A 168 -0.09 -8.62 -6.26
CA ILE A 168 -0.97 -8.11 -7.32
C ILE A 168 -0.49 -6.73 -7.81
N ALA A 169 -0.19 -5.81 -6.89
CA ALA A 169 0.32 -4.48 -7.23
C ALA A 169 1.65 -4.58 -7.99
N SER A 170 2.54 -5.48 -7.57
CA SER A 170 3.84 -5.69 -8.21
C SER A 170 3.70 -6.27 -9.61
N CYS A 171 2.88 -7.32 -9.80
CA CYS A 171 2.59 -7.89 -11.10
C CYS A 171 1.98 -6.85 -12.05
N THR A 172 1.04 -6.05 -11.56
CA THR A 172 0.37 -5.00 -12.34
C THR A 172 1.36 -3.92 -12.79
N SER A 173 2.24 -3.46 -11.88
CA SER A 173 3.29 -2.48 -12.18
C SER A 173 4.35 -3.03 -13.16
N LEU A 174 4.82 -4.26 -12.94
CA LEU A 174 5.79 -4.92 -13.82
C LEU A 174 5.20 -5.19 -15.21
N ALA A 175 3.94 -5.57 -15.31
CA ALA A 175 3.25 -5.75 -16.57
C ALA A 175 3.16 -4.44 -17.36
N LEU A 176 2.86 -3.31 -16.69
CA LEU A 176 2.90 -1.99 -17.32
C LEU A 176 4.32 -1.62 -17.78
N GLN A 177 5.32 -1.80 -16.90
CA GLN A 177 6.71 -1.49 -17.18
C GLN A 177 7.24 -2.29 -18.38
N TRP A 178 7.11 -3.62 -18.35
CA TRP A 178 7.59 -4.48 -19.44
C TRP A 178 6.69 -4.45 -20.67
N GLY A 179 5.39 -4.17 -20.54
CA GLY A 179 4.52 -3.96 -21.69
C GLY A 179 4.97 -2.76 -22.51
N THR A 180 5.37 -1.68 -21.85
CA THR A 180 5.76 -0.43 -22.52
C THR A 180 7.24 -0.43 -22.94
N ILE A 181 8.16 -0.86 -22.08
CA ILE A 181 9.58 -1.01 -22.42
C ILE A 181 9.77 -2.13 -23.45
N GLY A 182 9.09 -3.26 -23.27
CA GLY A 182 9.10 -4.38 -24.20
C GLY A 182 8.56 -4.00 -25.57
N ALA A 183 7.49 -3.21 -25.64
CA ALA A 183 7.01 -2.66 -26.91
C ALA A 183 8.08 -1.80 -27.61
N ALA A 184 8.73 -0.88 -26.88
CA ALA A 184 9.81 -0.05 -27.44
C ALA A 184 11.04 -0.88 -27.88
N PHE A 185 11.38 -1.91 -27.10
CA PHE A 185 12.42 -2.89 -27.43
C PHE A 185 12.07 -3.68 -28.70
N MET A 186 10.84 -4.20 -28.80
CA MET A 186 10.34 -4.97 -29.94
C MET A 186 10.43 -4.14 -31.23
N VAL A 187 9.99 -2.88 -31.20
CA VAL A 187 10.16 -1.98 -32.34
C VAL A 187 11.64 -1.92 -32.71
N GLY A 188 12.52 -1.54 -31.78
CA GLY A 188 13.96 -1.41 -32.04
C GLY A 188 14.63 -2.69 -32.55
N TRP A 189 14.20 -3.85 -32.06
CA TRP A 189 14.75 -5.16 -32.43
C TRP A 189 14.35 -5.60 -33.85
N PHE A 190 13.16 -5.20 -34.30
CA PHE A 190 12.57 -5.63 -35.57
C PHE A 190 12.51 -4.53 -36.64
N THR A 191 12.82 -3.26 -36.32
CA THR A 191 13.07 -2.22 -37.34
C THR A 191 14.30 -2.57 -38.20
N PRO A 192 14.42 -2.00 -39.42
CA PRO A 192 15.49 -2.33 -40.35
C PRO A 192 16.86 -2.16 -39.68
N THR A 193 17.70 -3.20 -39.84
CA THR A 193 18.84 -3.61 -38.97
C THR A 193 18.42 -4.41 -37.74
N THR A 194 17.77 -5.56 -38.00
CA THR A 194 17.31 -6.50 -36.97
C THR A 194 18.40 -6.86 -35.96
N LYS A 195 17.96 -7.23 -34.75
CA LYS A 195 18.74 -7.57 -33.54
C LYS A 195 19.02 -6.37 -32.64
N LEU A 196 20.00 -6.53 -31.76
CA LEU A 196 20.30 -5.61 -30.67
C LEU A 196 21.14 -4.43 -31.19
N GLY A 197 20.53 -3.26 -31.29
CA GLY A 197 21.19 -1.98 -31.56
C GLY A 197 21.36 -1.13 -30.30
N CYS A 198 21.97 0.06 -30.43
CA CYS A 198 22.16 0.98 -29.30
C CYS A 198 20.83 1.33 -28.60
N ARG A 199 19.77 1.51 -29.40
CA ARG A 199 18.45 1.95 -28.92
C ARG A 199 17.72 0.84 -28.16
N SER A 200 17.63 -0.35 -28.76
CA SER A 200 17.03 -1.52 -28.10
C SER A 200 17.84 -1.97 -26.88
N LEU A 201 19.17 -1.88 -26.92
CA LEU A 201 20.03 -2.13 -25.76
C LEU A 201 19.73 -1.14 -24.62
N GLY A 202 19.58 0.15 -24.94
CA GLY A 202 19.23 1.17 -23.96
C GLY A 202 17.90 0.88 -23.27
N TYR A 203 16.87 0.49 -24.03
CA TYR A 203 15.57 0.10 -23.45
C TYR A 203 15.67 -1.15 -22.56
N LEU A 204 16.44 -2.16 -23.00
CA LEU A 204 16.63 -3.37 -22.23
C LEU A 204 17.38 -3.11 -20.91
N LEU A 205 18.49 -2.37 -20.97
CA LEU A 205 19.27 -1.98 -19.78
C LEU A 205 18.41 -1.19 -18.80
N TYR A 206 17.66 -0.21 -19.32
CA TYR A 206 16.71 0.55 -18.51
C TYR A 206 15.70 -0.35 -17.77
N GLY A 207 15.06 -1.25 -18.51
CA GLY A 207 14.06 -2.17 -17.95
C GLY A 207 14.65 -3.10 -16.88
N VAL A 208 15.79 -3.72 -17.18
CA VAL A 208 16.47 -4.63 -16.24
C VAL A 208 16.90 -3.89 -14.97
N ILE A 209 17.59 -2.76 -15.09
CA ILE A 209 18.03 -1.99 -13.91
C ILE A 209 16.82 -1.54 -13.09
N SER A 210 15.75 -1.05 -13.72
CA SER A 210 14.51 -0.67 -13.03
C SER A 210 13.90 -1.84 -12.24
N THR A 211 13.85 -3.04 -12.81
CA THR A 211 13.36 -4.22 -12.08
C THR A 211 14.26 -4.65 -10.93
N LEU A 212 15.59 -4.54 -11.09
CA LEU A 212 16.54 -4.85 -10.02
C LEU A 212 16.40 -3.85 -8.86
N VAL A 213 16.26 -2.56 -9.16
CA VAL A 213 16.00 -1.51 -8.15
C VAL A 213 14.73 -1.85 -7.38
N TRP A 214 13.62 -2.14 -8.07
CA TRP A 214 12.36 -2.51 -7.42
C TRP A 214 12.54 -3.74 -6.51
N MET A 215 13.14 -4.82 -7.00
CA MET A 215 13.39 -6.04 -6.20
C MET A 215 14.23 -5.75 -4.95
N MET A 216 15.34 -5.00 -5.09
CA MET A 216 16.23 -4.66 -3.98
C MET A 216 15.48 -3.85 -2.91
N LEU A 217 14.72 -2.84 -3.31
CA LEU A 217 13.97 -1.99 -2.38
C LEU A 217 12.84 -2.78 -1.70
N LEU A 218 12.13 -3.63 -2.44
CA LEU A 218 11.06 -4.49 -1.92
C LEU A 218 11.58 -5.45 -0.85
N ILE A 219 12.65 -6.20 -1.19
CA ILE A 219 13.29 -7.17 -0.30
C ILE A 219 13.83 -6.44 0.94
N SER A 220 14.46 -5.27 0.76
CA SER A 220 14.95 -4.47 1.89
C SER A 220 13.84 -4.11 2.88
N SER A 221 12.63 -3.80 2.39
CA SER A 221 11.49 -3.44 3.23
C SER A 221 10.95 -4.64 4.00
N ILE A 222 10.81 -5.79 3.33
CA ILE A 222 10.37 -7.05 3.97
C ILE A 222 11.36 -7.46 5.07
N LEU A 223 12.67 -7.41 4.78
CA LEU A 223 13.72 -7.73 5.75
C LEU A 223 13.69 -6.77 6.95
N ALA A 224 13.61 -5.45 6.70
CA ALA A 224 13.52 -4.46 7.76
C ALA A 224 12.28 -4.69 8.64
N HIS A 225 11.13 -4.99 8.02
CA HIS A 225 9.89 -5.30 8.73
C HIS A 225 10.02 -6.57 9.58
N SER A 226 10.57 -7.63 9.01
CA SER A 226 10.79 -8.89 9.74
C SER A 226 11.76 -8.74 10.92
N ALA A 227 12.76 -7.86 10.82
CA ALA A 227 13.77 -7.69 11.84
C ALA A 227 13.27 -6.97 13.10
N ALA A 228 12.22 -6.14 13.00
CA ALA A 228 11.65 -5.49 14.20
C ALA A 228 10.44 -6.18 14.81
N ALA A 229 9.98 -7.28 14.22
CA ALA A 229 8.92 -8.10 14.81
C ALA A 229 9.34 -8.70 16.17
N ASP A 230 10.65 -8.88 16.42
CA ASP A 230 11.16 -9.50 17.65
C ASP A 230 12.27 -8.67 18.31
N PRO A 231 11.91 -7.63 19.08
CA PRO A 231 12.87 -6.83 19.85
C PRO A 231 13.45 -7.57 21.07
N ARG A 232 12.85 -8.70 21.50
CA ARG A 232 13.29 -9.45 22.69
C ARG A 232 14.35 -10.51 22.36
N ARG A 233 14.46 -10.95 21.11
CA ARG A 233 15.55 -11.82 20.63
C ARG A 233 16.47 -11.07 19.69
N ALA A 234 17.48 -10.41 20.26
CA ALA A 234 18.63 -9.87 19.52
C ALA A 234 19.53 -10.99 18.95
N SER A 235 18.96 -11.83 18.08
CA SER A 235 19.65 -12.93 17.42
C SER A 235 20.65 -12.39 16.38
N LEU A 236 21.71 -13.16 16.12
CA LEU A 236 22.63 -12.88 15.01
C LEU A 236 21.88 -12.77 13.68
N SER A 237 20.84 -13.59 13.48
CA SER A 237 19.99 -13.55 12.29
C SER A 237 19.32 -12.19 12.10
N THR A 238 18.77 -11.60 13.17
CA THR A 238 18.12 -10.28 13.13
C THR A 238 19.11 -9.18 12.73
N ARG A 239 20.34 -9.22 13.28
CA ARG A 239 21.41 -8.27 12.95
C ARG A 239 21.86 -8.39 11.50
N VAL A 240 22.02 -9.62 11.01
CA VAL A 240 22.39 -9.90 9.61
C VAL A 240 21.29 -9.44 8.66
N ALA A 241 20.02 -9.74 8.95
CA ALA A 241 18.88 -9.29 8.15
C ALA A 241 18.79 -7.76 8.06
N LEU A 242 19.03 -7.06 9.18
CA LEU A 242 19.07 -5.59 9.22
C LEU A 242 20.24 -5.02 8.39
N ALA A 243 21.44 -5.57 8.55
CA ALA A 243 22.61 -5.15 7.79
C ALA A 243 22.40 -5.37 6.28
N PHE A 244 21.88 -6.54 5.91
CA PHE A 244 21.58 -6.88 4.52
C PHE A 244 20.48 -5.99 3.94
N SER A 245 19.42 -5.69 4.71
CA SER A 245 18.39 -4.71 4.32
C SER A 245 19.01 -3.34 4.02
N HIS A 246 19.92 -2.87 4.88
CA HIS A 246 20.58 -1.58 4.68
C HIS A 246 21.45 -1.55 3.42
N ILE A 247 22.22 -2.61 3.16
CA ILE A 247 23.05 -2.74 1.95
C ILE A 247 22.18 -2.79 0.69
N MET A 248 21.11 -3.60 0.69
CA MET A 248 20.16 -3.70 -0.43
C MET A 248 19.49 -2.36 -0.74
N ARG A 249 19.14 -1.59 0.31
CA ARG A 249 18.55 -0.26 0.14
C ARG A 249 19.55 0.72 -0.49
N TRP A 250 20.78 0.77 0.02
CA TRP A 250 21.81 1.67 -0.51
C TRP A 250 22.17 1.36 -1.97
N THR A 251 22.38 0.08 -2.27
CA THR A 251 22.67 -0.39 -3.64
C THR A 251 21.49 -0.16 -4.57
N GLY A 252 20.26 -0.43 -4.14
CA GLY A 252 19.04 -0.14 -4.89
C GLY A 252 18.90 1.34 -5.22
N LYS A 253 19.17 2.25 -4.28
CA LYS A 253 19.17 3.70 -4.54
C LYS A 253 20.26 4.13 -5.52
N LEU A 254 21.47 3.58 -5.39
CA LEU A 254 22.56 3.86 -6.32
C LEU A 254 22.18 3.45 -7.76
N PHE A 255 21.61 2.26 -7.92
CA PHE A 255 21.10 1.80 -9.22
C PHE A 255 19.95 2.65 -9.73
N ALA A 256 19.06 3.16 -8.86
CA ALA A 256 18.01 4.08 -9.28
C ALA A 256 18.59 5.39 -9.84
N ILE A 257 19.63 5.95 -9.20
CA ILE A 257 20.33 7.15 -9.68
C ILE A 257 21.01 6.88 -11.03
N LEU A 258 21.71 5.76 -11.17
CA LEU A 258 22.33 5.37 -12.44
C LEU A 258 21.26 5.19 -13.54
N ASN A 259 20.14 4.58 -13.22
CA ASN A 259 19.03 4.38 -14.17
C ASN A 259 18.40 5.70 -14.61
N PHE A 260 18.27 6.66 -13.69
CA PHE A 260 17.82 8.02 -13.99
C PHE A 260 18.76 8.70 -15.00
N PHE A 261 20.07 8.65 -14.78
CA PHE A 261 21.04 9.18 -15.74
C PHE A 261 20.97 8.46 -17.09
N LEU A 262 20.76 7.14 -17.10
CA LEU A 262 20.60 6.36 -18.33
C LEU A 262 19.40 6.87 -19.16
N VAL A 263 18.25 7.13 -18.54
CA VAL A 263 17.06 7.67 -19.23
C VAL A 263 17.30 9.07 -19.80
N ILE A 264 17.95 9.94 -19.02
CA ILE A 264 18.28 11.31 -19.48
C ILE A 264 19.24 11.23 -20.66
N MET A 265 20.32 10.47 -20.52
CA MET A 265 21.30 10.28 -21.59
C MET A 265 20.64 9.70 -22.84
N ALA A 266 19.80 8.67 -22.71
CA ALA A 266 19.06 8.11 -23.84
C ALA A 266 18.18 9.16 -24.54
N SER A 267 17.56 10.06 -23.77
CA SER A 267 16.72 11.14 -24.31
C SER A 267 17.55 12.19 -25.06
N VAL A 268 18.71 12.59 -24.53
CA VAL A 268 19.65 13.51 -25.19
C VAL A 268 20.22 12.90 -26.47
N LEU A 269 20.61 11.62 -26.42
CA LEU A 269 21.12 10.89 -27.58
C LEU A 269 20.04 10.72 -28.67
N GLN A 270 18.77 10.56 -28.26
CA GLN A 270 17.65 10.51 -29.21
C GLN A 270 17.41 11.86 -29.88
N TYR A 271 17.47 12.97 -29.14
CA TYR A 271 17.27 14.30 -29.69
C TYR A 271 18.42 14.76 -30.60
N SER A 272 19.65 14.32 -30.31
CA SER A 272 20.85 14.68 -31.09
C SER A 272 21.07 13.80 -32.34
N SER A 273 20.11 12.94 -32.71
CA SER A 273 20.26 11.95 -33.78
C SER A 273 21.50 11.06 -33.65
N PHE A 274 22.00 10.87 -32.42
CA PHE A 274 23.16 10.02 -32.18
C PHE A 274 22.89 8.56 -32.56
N TYR A 275 21.65 8.11 -32.39
CA TYR A 275 21.24 6.76 -32.78
C TYR A 275 21.22 6.54 -34.30
N ASP A 276 21.16 7.60 -35.11
CA ASP A 276 21.13 7.51 -36.58
C ASP A 276 22.54 7.34 -37.19
N ARG A 277 23.59 7.44 -36.36
CA ARG A 277 24.98 7.18 -36.78
C ARG A 277 25.16 5.74 -37.21
N CYS A 278 26.06 5.51 -38.17
CA CYS A 278 26.35 4.18 -38.72
C CYS A 278 26.62 3.11 -37.65
N PHE A 279 27.33 3.45 -36.57
CA PHE A 279 27.62 2.51 -35.49
C PHE A 279 26.35 2.06 -34.74
N CYS A 280 25.47 3.00 -34.39
CA CYS A 280 24.27 2.67 -33.62
C CYS A 280 23.15 2.11 -34.49
N ASN A 281 23.05 2.58 -35.72
CA ASN A 281 22.01 2.17 -36.67
C ASN A 281 22.30 0.82 -37.32
N SER A 282 23.53 0.30 -37.26
CA SER A 282 23.88 -0.99 -37.90
C SER A 282 23.72 -2.23 -37.01
N SER A 283 23.20 -2.07 -35.79
CA SER A 283 23.00 -3.16 -34.82
C SER A 283 24.28 -3.94 -34.48
N VAL A 284 25.40 -3.21 -34.32
CA VAL A 284 26.73 -3.75 -34.00
C VAL A 284 26.71 -4.63 -32.76
N PHE A 285 25.95 -4.29 -31.73
CA PHE A 285 25.91 -5.11 -30.50
C PHE A 285 25.33 -6.50 -30.72
N GLY A 286 24.32 -6.66 -31.58
CA GLY A 286 23.69 -7.95 -31.87
C GLY A 286 24.31 -8.72 -33.04
N ARG A 287 25.02 -8.03 -33.95
CA ARG A 287 25.59 -8.63 -35.17
C ARG A 287 27.12 -8.68 -35.21
N GLY A 288 27.80 -7.92 -34.36
CA GLY A 288 29.26 -7.80 -34.38
C GLY A 288 29.78 -7.35 -35.76
N GLY A 289 30.74 -8.10 -36.31
CA GLY A 289 31.32 -7.82 -37.63
C GLY A 289 30.36 -7.98 -38.81
N ALA A 290 29.18 -8.58 -38.62
CA ALA A 290 28.15 -8.74 -39.65
C ALA A 290 27.05 -7.64 -39.57
N ALA A 291 27.38 -6.51 -38.93
CA ALA A 291 26.52 -5.33 -38.88
C ALA A 291 26.36 -4.72 -40.27
N TYR A 292 25.17 -4.21 -40.59
CA TYR A 292 24.88 -3.58 -41.87
C TYR A 292 23.91 -2.42 -41.68
N ILE A 293 23.84 -1.53 -42.68
CA ILE A 293 22.86 -0.45 -42.76
C ILE A 293 21.94 -0.73 -43.94
N VAL A 294 20.63 -0.55 -43.74
CA VAL A 294 19.64 -0.69 -44.81
C VAL A 294 19.49 0.65 -45.51
N ILE A 295 19.74 0.69 -46.81
CA ILE A 295 19.56 1.89 -47.66
C ILE A 295 18.26 1.78 -48.48
N LEU A 296 17.99 0.58 -49.01
CA LEU A 296 16.71 0.24 -49.63
C LEU A 296 16.00 -0.83 -48.80
N GLU A 297 14.81 -0.51 -48.31
CA GLU A 297 13.96 -1.48 -47.62
C GLU A 297 13.30 -2.42 -48.63
N THR A 298 13.43 -3.72 -48.39
CA THR A 298 12.66 -4.73 -49.14
C THR A 298 11.22 -4.78 -48.65
N ALA A 299 10.28 -5.18 -49.51
CA ALA A 299 8.87 -5.33 -49.13
C ALA A 299 8.68 -6.27 -47.92
N ALA A 300 9.50 -7.31 -47.80
CA ALA A 300 9.47 -8.24 -46.66
C ALA A 300 9.91 -7.56 -45.35
N GLN A 301 10.96 -6.73 -45.38
CA GLN A 301 11.43 -5.99 -44.20
C GLN A 301 10.43 -4.92 -43.77
N ALA A 302 9.81 -4.22 -44.72
CA ALA A 302 8.76 -3.25 -44.43
C ALA A 302 7.54 -3.94 -43.78
N ALA A 303 7.13 -5.11 -44.29
CA ALA A 303 6.05 -5.90 -43.69
C ALA A 303 6.39 -6.36 -42.26
N GLN A 304 7.63 -6.80 -42.03
CA GLN A 304 8.09 -7.20 -40.70
C GLN A 304 8.10 -6.02 -39.72
N ALA A 305 8.65 -4.87 -40.13
CA ALA A 305 8.68 -3.66 -39.31
C ALA A 305 7.25 -3.18 -38.98
N LYS A 306 6.34 -3.20 -39.96
CA LYS A 306 4.92 -2.89 -39.76
C LYS A 306 4.27 -3.82 -38.74
N ASN A 307 4.47 -5.13 -38.86
CA ASN A 307 3.92 -6.11 -37.92
C ASN A 307 4.46 -5.93 -36.51
N ALA A 308 5.77 -5.66 -36.37
CA ALA A 308 6.38 -5.37 -35.08
C ALA A 308 5.81 -4.08 -34.44
N TRP A 309 5.58 -3.05 -35.24
CA TRP A 309 4.92 -1.81 -34.78
C TRP A 309 3.49 -2.06 -34.30
N ILE A 310 2.70 -2.84 -35.04
CA ILE A 310 1.34 -3.21 -34.63
C ILE A 310 1.37 -3.98 -33.31
N ALA A 311 2.23 -4.99 -33.20
CA ALA A 311 2.38 -5.78 -31.98
C ALA A 311 2.81 -4.92 -30.78
N ALA A 312 3.77 -4.01 -30.98
CA ALA A 312 4.22 -3.09 -29.96
C ALA A 312 3.12 -2.12 -29.51
N LEU A 313 2.32 -1.59 -30.45
CA LEU A 313 1.19 -0.72 -30.14
C LEU A 313 0.15 -1.47 -29.31
N VAL A 314 -0.24 -2.67 -29.73
CA VAL A 314 -1.20 -3.51 -29.00
C VAL A 314 -0.67 -3.81 -27.60
N LEU A 315 0.58 -4.23 -27.45
CA LEU A 315 1.18 -4.54 -26.15
C LEU A 315 1.21 -3.32 -25.21
N ALA A 316 1.65 -2.16 -25.71
CA ALA A 316 1.69 -0.94 -24.90
C ALA A 316 0.28 -0.48 -24.51
N CYS A 317 -0.66 -0.41 -25.45
CA CYS A 317 -2.04 0.03 -25.18
C CYS A 317 -2.79 -0.92 -24.23
N THR A 318 -2.66 -2.24 -24.42
CA THR A 318 -3.33 -3.23 -23.56
C THR A 318 -2.77 -3.19 -22.14
N SER A 319 -1.44 -3.10 -21.98
CA SER A 319 -0.81 -2.97 -20.66
C SER A 319 -1.24 -1.70 -19.93
N ALA A 320 -1.35 -0.57 -20.65
CA ALA A 320 -1.85 0.69 -20.12
C ALA A 320 -3.33 0.63 -19.71
N ALA A 321 -4.20 0.11 -20.59
CA ALA A 321 -5.63 -0.02 -20.31
C ALA A 321 -5.90 -0.97 -19.14
N ALA A 322 -5.19 -2.09 -19.08
CA ALA A 322 -5.28 -3.04 -17.95
C ALA A 322 -4.86 -2.38 -16.63
N PHE A 323 -3.74 -1.64 -16.63
CA PHE A 323 -3.29 -0.91 -15.45
C PHE A 323 -4.31 0.12 -14.96
N LEU A 324 -4.86 0.94 -15.86
CA LEU A 324 -5.88 1.92 -15.53
C LEU A 324 -7.19 1.26 -15.07
N GLY A 325 -7.60 0.16 -15.71
CA GLY A 325 -8.79 -0.60 -15.31
C GLY A 325 -8.66 -1.17 -13.89
N ILE A 326 -7.50 -1.76 -13.56
CA ILE A 326 -7.22 -2.25 -12.21
C ILE A 326 -7.23 -1.10 -11.19
N LEU A 327 -6.64 0.05 -11.53
CA LEU A 327 -6.70 1.23 -10.67
C LEU A 327 -8.14 1.72 -10.46
N GLY A 328 -8.95 1.76 -11.50
CA GLY A 328 -10.37 2.12 -11.42
C GLY A 328 -11.13 1.20 -10.47
N LEU A 329 -10.98 -0.12 -10.63
CA LEU A 329 -11.59 -1.11 -9.74
C LEU A 329 -11.14 -0.94 -8.28
N LEU A 330 -9.87 -0.63 -8.04
CA LEU A 330 -9.35 -0.38 -6.68
C LEU A 330 -9.94 0.90 -6.07
N LEU A 331 -10.14 1.95 -6.86
CA LEU A 331 -10.73 3.20 -6.39
C LEU A 331 -12.23 3.05 -6.13
N ASP A 332 -12.97 2.32 -6.95
CA ASP A 332 -14.42 2.08 -6.78
C ASP A 332 -14.73 1.25 -5.52
N THR A 333 -13.79 0.44 -5.05
CA THR A 333 -13.94 -0.29 -3.78
C THR A 333 -13.81 0.60 -2.54
N LEU A 334 -13.36 1.85 -2.68
CA LEU A 334 -13.35 2.80 -1.57
C LEU A 334 -14.75 3.39 -1.42
N PRO A 335 -15.38 3.31 -0.22
CA PRO A 335 -16.69 3.91 -0.02
C PRO A 335 -16.62 5.40 -0.33
N SER A 336 -17.46 5.85 -1.26
CA SER A 336 -17.66 7.27 -1.52
C SER A 336 -18.15 7.92 -0.22
N LEU A 337 -17.40 8.89 0.29
CA LEU A 337 -17.92 9.72 1.38
C LEU A 337 -19.17 10.44 0.85
N PRO A 338 -20.32 10.38 1.56
CA PRO A 338 -21.44 11.24 1.22
C PRO A 338 -20.97 12.71 1.32
N SER A 339 -21.20 13.44 0.24
CA SER A 339 -20.88 14.87 0.06
C SER A 339 -21.68 15.77 0.99
#